data_AF-A0AAD4BK72-F1
#
_entry.id   AF-A0AAD4BK72-F1
#
_cell.length_a   1.000
_cell.length_b   1.000
_cell.length_c   1.000
_cell.angle_alpha   90.00
_cell.angle_beta   90.00
_cell.angle_gamma   90.00
#
_symmetry.space_group_name_H-M   'P 1'
#
loop_
_entity.id
_entity.type
_entity.pdbx_description
1 polymer ?
#
loop_
_entity_poly.entity_id
_entity_poly.type
_entity_poly.pdbx_seq_one_letter_code
_entity_poly.pdbx_strand_id
1 'polypeptide(L)'
;EPRIHIRTLSRTCAVPITLFSCRRELLGGFMGAIVGHYNGLLKGILHCDVSESNTWLRVCSFSSDDVVPAWDGENFVQRAGVLGDWGSAQDLRSPATMQKRQRFVTGTIPFMATDLLRPDGHQGKISHSVHHDLESFFWVLWSITLNAAGPYGDSRTW
;
A
#
# COMPACT_ATOMS: atom_id res chain seq x y z
N GLU A 1 6.60 -31.95 -1.73
CA GLU A 1 5.31 -31.42 -1.26
C GLU A 1 4.45 -31.02 -2.47
N PRO A 2 3.14 -31.30 -2.50
CA PRO A 2 2.27 -30.86 -3.59
C PRO A 2 2.12 -29.33 -3.56
N ARG A 3 2.44 -28.66 -4.67
CA ARG A 3 2.16 -27.23 -4.84
C ARG A 3 0.66 -27.07 -5.11
N ILE A 4 -0.06 -26.51 -4.15
CA ILE A 4 -1.46 -26.13 -4.33
C ILE A 4 -1.50 -24.74 -4.96
N HIS A 5 -2.11 -24.62 -6.14
CA HIS A 5 -2.37 -23.33 -6.76
C HIS A 5 -3.71 -22.78 -6.26
N ILE A 6 -3.69 -21.65 -5.58
CA ILE A 6 -4.88 -20.95 -5.08
C ILE A 6 -5.07 -19.69 -5.93
N ARG A 7 -6.28 -19.49 -6.46
CA ARG A 7 -6.65 -18.30 -7.23
C ARG A 7 -7.72 -17.53 -6.46
N THR A 8 -7.42 -16.28 -6.09
CA THR A 8 -8.36 -15.38 -5.41
C THR A 8 -8.93 -14.40 -6.44
N LEU A 9 -10.25 -14.23 -6.46
CA LEU A 9 -10.93 -13.24 -7.30
C LEU A 9 -11.55 -12.16 -6.41
N SER A 10 -11.20 -10.90 -6.65
CA SER A 10 -11.69 -9.75 -5.88
C SER A 10 -12.59 -8.87 -6.76
N ARG A 11 -13.70 -8.39 -6.20
CA ARG A 11 -14.65 -7.49 -6.91
C ARG A 11 -14.24 -6.01 -6.84
N THR A 12 -13.47 -5.62 -5.83
CA THR A 12 -13.07 -4.23 -5.65
C THR A 12 -12.25 -3.76 -6.85
N CYS A 13 -12.82 -2.82 -7.59
CA CYS A 13 -12.13 -2.13 -8.66
C CYS A 13 -11.37 -0.94 -8.03
N ALA A 14 -10.09 -0.84 -8.32
CA ALA A 14 -9.26 0.25 -7.83
C ALA A 14 -8.16 0.55 -8.85
N VAL A 15 -7.67 1.77 -8.82
CA VAL A 15 -6.55 2.24 -9.65
C VAL A 15 -5.37 2.61 -8.77
N PRO A 16 -4.13 2.60 -9.30
CA PRO A 16 -2.96 3.05 -8.55
C PRO A 16 -3.17 4.45 -7.93
N ILE A 17 -2.67 4.66 -6.72
CA ILE A 17 -2.80 5.96 -6.05
C ILE A 17 -2.13 7.10 -6.82
N THR A 18 -1.18 6.79 -7.71
CA THR A 18 -0.52 7.75 -8.63
C THR A 18 -1.48 8.38 -9.64
N LEU A 19 -2.67 7.81 -9.87
CA LEU A 19 -3.71 8.39 -10.73
C LEU A 19 -4.61 9.39 -9.97
N PHE A 20 -4.06 10.08 -8.98
CA PHE A 20 -4.76 11.15 -8.26
C PHE A 20 -5.03 12.36 -9.17
N SER A 21 -6.17 13.02 -9.02
CA SER A 21 -6.58 14.21 -9.75
C SER A 21 -6.01 15.50 -9.15
N CYS A 22 -5.74 15.51 -7.85
CA CYS A 22 -5.18 16.65 -7.14
C CYS A 22 -4.49 16.23 -5.83
N ARG A 23 -3.73 17.15 -5.22
CA ARG A 23 -3.07 16.91 -3.93
C ARG A 23 -4.06 16.53 -2.82
N ARG A 24 -5.26 17.09 -2.85
CA ARG A 24 -6.31 16.78 -1.88
C ARG A 24 -6.76 15.34 -2.00
N GLU A 25 -6.97 14.87 -3.23
CA GLU A 25 -7.32 13.47 -3.48
C GLU A 25 -6.18 12.54 -3.08
N LEU A 26 -4.92 12.86 -3.39
CA LEU A 26 -3.75 12.09 -2.98
C LEU A 26 -3.71 11.90 -1.45
N LEU A 27 -3.81 12.98 -0.68
CA LEU A 27 -3.82 12.91 0.78
C LEU A 27 -5.04 12.16 1.32
N GLY A 28 -6.22 12.37 0.73
CA GLY A 28 -7.43 11.63 1.06
C GLY A 28 -7.32 10.12 0.80
N GLY A 29 -6.67 9.75 -0.30
CA GLY A 29 -6.34 8.37 -0.64
C GLY A 29 -5.38 7.74 0.37
N PHE A 30 -4.33 8.45 0.76
CA PHE A 30 -3.41 7.97 1.81
C PHE A 30 -4.11 7.77 3.15
N MET A 31 -4.93 8.73 3.59
CA MET A 31 -5.71 8.60 4.82
C MET A 31 -6.65 7.38 4.77
N GLY A 32 -7.31 7.14 3.64
CA GLY A 32 -8.14 5.96 3.44
C GLY A 32 -7.34 4.64 3.53
N ALA A 33 -6.16 4.59 2.92
CA ALA A 33 -5.28 3.42 3.00
C ALA A 33 -4.77 3.16 4.43
N ILE A 34 -4.41 4.22 5.18
CA ILE A 34 -4.02 4.12 6.59
C ILE A 34 -5.19 3.65 7.46
N VAL A 35 -6.42 4.09 7.19
CA VAL A 35 -7.61 3.54 7.85
C VAL A 35 -7.77 2.06 7.53
N GLY A 36 -7.53 1.66 6.28
CA GLY A 36 -7.48 0.25 5.87
C GLY A 36 -6.45 -0.57 6.66
N HIS A 37 -5.24 -0.03 6.81
CA HIS A 37 -4.19 -0.59 7.66
C HIS A 37 -4.62 -0.76 9.11
N TYR A 38 -5.15 0.32 9.72
CA TYR A 38 -5.64 0.31 11.09
C TYR A 38 -6.76 -0.72 11.32
N ASN A 39 -7.69 -0.85 10.37
CA ASN A 39 -8.73 -1.87 10.41
C ASN A 39 -8.17 -3.30 10.34
N GLY A 40 -7.09 -3.52 9.60
CA GLY A 40 -6.34 -4.78 9.61
C GLY A 40 -5.71 -5.04 10.98
N LEU A 41 -5.07 -4.02 11.55
CA LEU A 41 -4.43 -4.10 12.86
C LEU A 41 -5.41 -4.45 13.98
N LEU A 42 -6.61 -3.84 13.98
CA LEU A 42 -7.69 -4.17 14.93
C LEU A 42 -8.12 -5.65 14.86
N LYS A 43 -7.90 -6.31 13.72
CA LYS A 43 -8.16 -7.74 13.51
C LYS A 43 -6.94 -8.62 13.81
N GLY A 44 -5.84 -8.04 14.28
CA GLY A 44 -4.57 -8.71 14.51
C GLY A 44 -3.81 -9.04 13.23
N ILE A 45 -4.01 -8.28 12.15
CA ILE A 45 -3.33 -8.49 10.86
C ILE A 45 -2.48 -7.25 10.56
N LEU A 46 -1.17 -7.44 10.46
CA LEU A 46 -0.20 -6.41 10.05
C LEU A 46 0.10 -6.57 8.56
N HIS A 47 0.26 -5.49 7.79
CA HIS A 47 0.35 -5.58 6.33
C HIS A 47 1.72 -6.07 5.84
N CYS A 48 2.78 -5.49 6.38
CA CYS A 48 4.19 -5.84 6.13
C CYS A 48 4.70 -5.66 4.69
N ASP A 49 3.95 -4.95 3.85
CA ASP A 49 4.27 -4.75 2.41
C ASP A 49 3.52 -3.54 1.84
N VAL A 50 3.48 -2.46 2.62
CA VAL A 50 2.93 -1.19 2.13
C VAL A 50 3.84 -0.67 1.03
N SER A 51 3.28 -0.44 -0.14
CA SER A 51 3.99 0.00 -1.34
C SER A 51 3.08 0.82 -2.24
N GLU A 52 3.65 1.46 -3.25
CA GLU A 52 2.87 2.16 -4.28
C GLU A 52 1.92 1.21 -5.01
N SER A 53 2.36 -0.03 -5.32
CA SER A 53 1.55 -1.03 -6.02
C SER A 53 0.41 -1.58 -5.19
N ASN A 54 0.44 -1.42 -3.87
CA ASN A 54 -0.56 -1.94 -2.93
C ASN A 54 -1.46 -0.82 -2.37
N THR A 55 -1.21 0.44 -2.74
CA THR A 55 -1.98 1.61 -2.29
C THR A 55 -2.81 2.16 -3.45
N TRP A 56 -4.13 2.16 -3.32
CA TRP A 56 -5.05 2.42 -4.43
C TRP A 56 -6.13 3.45 -4.13
N LEU A 57 -6.73 3.97 -5.20
CA LEU A 57 -7.98 4.75 -5.18
C LEU A 57 -9.12 3.87 -5.69
N ARG A 58 -10.20 3.75 -4.92
CA ARG A 58 -11.37 2.96 -5.29
C ARG A 58 -12.12 3.59 -6.45
N VAL A 59 -12.53 2.77 -7.43
CA VAL A 59 -13.40 3.18 -8.55
C VAL A 59 -14.69 2.37 -8.55
N CYS A 60 -15.75 2.93 -9.14
CA CYS A 60 -17.06 2.28 -9.21
C CYS A 60 -17.10 1.14 -10.24
N SER A 61 -16.41 1.32 -11.38
CA SER A 61 -16.25 0.29 -12.41
C SER A 61 -14.91 0.44 -13.14
N PHE A 62 -14.52 -0.59 -13.93
CA PHE A 62 -13.40 -0.52 -14.87
C PHE A 62 -13.87 0.14 -16.18
N SER A 63 -14.18 1.43 -16.13
CA SER A 63 -14.50 2.25 -17.30
C SER A 63 -13.51 3.42 -17.41
N SER A 64 -13.27 3.92 -18.63
CA SER A 64 -12.47 5.13 -18.84
C SER A 64 -12.99 6.31 -18.02
N ASP A 65 -14.31 6.38 -17.83
CA ASP A 65 -15.00 7.46 -17.16
C ASP A 65 -14.79 7.45 -15.63
N ASP A 66 -14.53 6.26 -15.05
CA ASP A 66 -14.30 6.07 -13.62
C ASP A 66 -12.81 6.08 -13.23
N VAL A 67 -11.88 5.88 -14.19
CA VAL A 67 -10.45 5.71 -13.92
C VAL A 67 -9.78 7.01 -13.49
N VAL A 68 -10.08 8.15 -14.12
CA VAL A 68 -9.76 9.47 -13.54
C VAL A 68 -10.80 10.52 -13.94
N PRO A 69 -11.59 11.05 -13.00
CA PRO A 69 -12.51 12.14 -13.31
C PRO A 69 -11.73 13.44 -13.61
N ALA A 70 -12.16 14.15 -14.65
CA ALA A 70 -11.63 15.47 -14.96
C ALA A 70 -11.95 16.43 -13.81
N TRP A 71 -10.96 17.22 -13.39
CA TRP A 71 -11.18 18.30 -12.43
C TRP A 71 -11.42 19.59 -13.22
N ASP A 72 -12.62 20.15 -13.09
CA ASP A 72 -13.04 21.40 -13.75
C ASP A 72 -12.66 22.67 -12.96
N GLY A 73 -11.99 22.51 -11.82
CA GLY A 73 -11.64 23.60 -10.91
C GLY A 73 -12.64 23.83 -9.77
N GLU A 74 -13.86 23.28 -9.85
CA GLU A 74 -14.94 23.50 -8.88
C GLU A 74 -15.32 22.21 -8.13
N ASN A 75 -15.44 21.10 -8.85
CA ASN A 75 -15.88 19.81 -8.32
C ASN A 75 -14.74 18.80 -8.41
N PHE A 76 -13.97 18.63 -7.34
CA PHE A 76 -12.99 17.55 -7.26
C PHE A 76 -13.67 16.28 -6.75
N VAL A 77 -13.43 15.15 -7.41
CA VAL A 77 -13.90 13.84 -6.94
C VAL A 77 -12.92 13.32 -5.89
N GLN A 78 -13.43 12.97 -4.72
CA GLN A 78 -12.64 12.29 -3.69
C GLN A 78 -12.92 10.79 -3.74
N ARG A 79 -12.04 10.02 -4.39
CA ARG A 79 -12.09 8.57 -4.27
C ARG A 79 -11.57 8.13 -2.91
N ALA A 80 -12.15 7.05 -2.39
CA ALA A 80 -11.71 6.43 -1.15
C ALA A 80 -10.38 5.71 -1.38
N GLY A 81 -9.41 5.94 -0.49
CA GLY A 81 -8.19 5.17 -0.45
C GLY A 81 -8.41 3.74 0.02
N VAL A 82 -7.69 2.80 -0.58
CA VAL A 82 -7.74 1.38 -0.23
C VAL A 82 -6.33 0.83 -0.15
N LEU A 83 -6.07 0.03 0.89
CA LEU A 83 -4.88 -0.79 1.01
C LEU A 83 -5.18 -2.21 0.55
N GLY A 84 -4.51 -2.64 -0.50
CA GLY A 84 -4.68 -3.95 -1.15
C GLY A 84 -3.51 -4.89 -0.89
N ASP A 85 -3.62 -6.10 -1.44
CA ASP A 85 -2.59 -7.15 -1.36
C ASP A 85 -2.08 -7.50 0.04
N TRP A 86 -2.88 -8.28 0.76
CA TRP A 86 -2.56 -8.77 2.10
C TRP A 86 -1.79 -10.12 2.06
N GLY A 87 -1.22 -10.53 0.92
CA GLY A 87 -0.50 -11.80 0.79
C GLY A 87 0.76 -11.89 1.68
N SER A 88 1.40 -10.74 1.90
CA SER A 88 2.56 -10.57 2.77
C SER A 88 2.20 -10.39 4.26
N ALA A 89 0.90 -10.26 4.57
CA ALA A 89 0.44 -9.87 5.89
C ALA A 89 0.81 -10.87 7.00
N GLN A 90 1.09 -10.33 8.18
CA GLN A 90 1.46 -11.08 9.36
C GLN A 90 0.27 -11.21 10.32
N ASP A 91 -0.09 -12.44 10.67
CA ASP A 91 -1.13 -12.70 11.66
C ASP A 91 -0.54 -12.60 13.08
N LEU A 92 -0.76 -11.47 13.74
CA LEU A 92 -0.32 -11.15 15.10
C LEU A 92 -0.94 -12.06 16.17
N ARG A 93 -2.01 -12.78 15.85
CA ARG A 93 -2.70 -13.69 16.78
C ARG A 93 -2.05 -15.07 16.84
N SER A 94 -1.17 -15.39 15.88
CA SER A 94 -0.52 -16.70 15.76
C SER A 94 1.01 -16.58 15.91
N PRO A 95 1.58 -16.97 17.06
CA PRO A 95 3.03 -16.94 17.30
C PRO A 95 3.85 -17.78 16.30
N ALA A 96 3.26 -18.86 15.77
CA ALA A 96 3.91 -19.73 14.80
C ALA A 96 4.15 -19.04 13.44
N THR A 97 3.25 -18.13 13.04
CA THR A 97 3.40 -17.34 11.81
C THR A 97 4.52 -16.29 11.95
N MET A 98 4.70 -15.75 13.17
CA MET A 98 5.80 -14.82 13.49
C MET A 98 7.17 -15.43 13.23
N GLN A 99 7.42 -16.62 13.79
CA GLN A 99 8.74 -17.28 13.69
C GLN A 99 9.09 -17.74 12.27
N LYS A 100 8.09 -18.13 11.48
CA LYS A 100 8.32 -18.62 10.12
C LYS A 100 8.60 -17.48 9.14
N ARG A 101 7.96 -16.31 9.31
CA ARG A 101 8.20 -15.11 8.48
C ARG A 101 9.39 -14.28 8.94
N GLN A 102 9.80 -14.35 10.21
CA GLN A 102 11.06 -13.75 10.67
C GLN A 102 12.26 -14.19 9.80
N ARG A 103 12.25 -15.40 9.23
CA ARG A 103 13.38 -15.91 8.42
C ARG A 103 13.50 -15.32 7.01
N PHE A 104 12.52 -14.55 6.54
CA PHE A 104 12.54 -13.97 5.20
C PHE A 104 12.16 -12.49 5.28
N VAL A 105 13.06 -11.62 4.83
CA VAL A 105 12.73 -10.21 4.59
C VAL A 105 11.69 -10.16 3.46
N THR A 106 10.44 -9.88 3.80
CA THR A 106 9.36 -9.65 2.84
C THR A 106 9.09 -8.15 2.75
N GLY A 107 8.72 -7.69 1.57
CA GLY A 107 8.38 -6.29 1.33
C GLY A 107 9.09 -5.72 0.11
N THR A 108 8.55 -4.61 -0.38
CA THR A 108 9.11 -3.88 -1.52
C THR A 108 10.27 -2.99 -1.05
N ILE A 109 11.51 -3.36 -1.39
CA ILE A 109 12.76 -2.75 -0.85
C ILE A 109 12.75 -1.21 -0.78
N PRO A 110 12.36 -0.46 -1.83
CA PRO A 110 12.31 1.01 -1.77
C PRO A 110 11.40 1.60 -0.68
N PHE A 111 10.40 0.85 -0.22
CA PHE A 111 9.44 1.30 0.79
C PHE A 111 9.67 0.63 2.14
N MET A 112 10.70 -0.21 2.26
CA MET A 112 10.98 -0.94 3.49
C MET A 112 11.52 -0.01 4.58
N ALA A 113 11.04 -0.21 5.81
CA ALA A 113 11.52 0.55 6.96
C ALA A 113 13.03 0.37 7.18
N THR A 114 13.69 1.43 7.62
CA THR A 114 15.15 1.49 7.79
C THR A 114 15.67 0.40 8.71
N ASP A 115 14.96 0.11 9.80
CA ASP A 115 15.34 -0.91 10.77
C ASP A 115 15.30 -2.32 10.17
N LEU A 116 14.39 -2.58 9.23
CA LEU A 116 14.31 -3.86 8.50
C LEU A 116 15.41 -3.98 7.44
N LEU A 117 15.91 -2.85 6.91
CA LEU A 117 17.02 -2.83 5.96
C LEU A 117 18.39 -3.03 6.62
N ARG A 118 18.54 -2.80 7.93
CA ARG A 118 19.80 -3.04 8.65
C ARG A 118 20.18 -4.52 8.71
N PRO A 119 21.45 -4.89 8.98
CA PRO A 119 21.88 -6.28 9.03
C PRO A 119 21.04 -7.16 9.95
N ASP A 120 20.62 -6.66 11.11
CA ASP A 120 19.76 -7.41 12.04
C ASP A 120 18.33 -7.59 11.51
N GLY A 121 17.78 -6.59 10.82
CA GLY A 121 16.51 -6.71 10.10
C GLY A 121 16.60 -7.70 8.94
N HIS A 122 17.65 -7.59 8.13
CA HIS A 122 17.91 -8.50 7.00
C HIS A 122 18.10 -9.96 7.42
N GLN A 123 18.67 -10.18 8.60
CA GLN A 123 18.83 -11.51 9.19
C GLN A 123 17.58 -12.00 9.93
N GLY A 124 16.50 -11.22 9.95
CA GLY A 124 15.25 -11.63 10.58
C GLY A 124 15.18 -11.47 12.09
N LYS A 125 16.15 -10.78 12.69
CA LYS A 125 16.21 -10.57 14.15
C LYS A 125 15.25 -9.47 14.60
N ILE A 126 14.89 -8.56 13.71
CA ILE A 126 13.90 -7.52 13.97
C ILE A 126 12.56 -7.99 13.41
N SER A 127 11.55 -8.09 14.27
CA SER A 127 10.20 -8.42 13.84
C SER A 127 9.55 -7.21 13.19
N HIS A 128 8.80 -7.44 12.11
CA HIS A 128 7.92 -6.43 11.55
C HIS A 128 6.91 -5.97 12.62
N SER A 129 6.58 -4.68 12.60
CA SER A 129 5.71 -4.06 13.60
C SER A 129 5.00 -2.87 12.98
N VAL A 130 4.00 -2.32 13.69
CA VAL A 130 3.12 -1.26 13.18
C VAL A 130 3.90 -0.04 12.65
N HIS A 131 4.94 0.40 13.34
CA HIS A 131 5.68 1.58 12.92
C HIS A 131 6.46 1.37 11.62
N HIS A 132 6.84 0.13 11.30
CA HIS A 132 7.51 -0.18 10.05
C HIS A 132 6.55 0.02 8.85
N ASP A 133 5.29 -0.42 8.94
CA ASP A 133 4.28 -0.14 7.91
C ASP A 133 4.00 1.37 7.78
N LEU A 134 4.01 2.12 8.89
CA LEU A 134 3.83 3.58 8.87
C LEU A 134 5.03 4.30 8.22
N GLU A 135 6.26 3.83 8.45
CA GLU A 135 7.45 4.32 7.75
C GLU A 135 7.34 4.04 6.25
N SER A 136 6.84 2.86 5.87
CA SER A 136 6.54 2.54 4.46
C SER A 136 5.54 3.51 3.83
N PHE A 137 4.45 3.89 4.52
CA PHE A 137 3.53 4.91 4.02
C PHE A 137 4.23 6.25 3.76
N PHE A 138 5.15 6.66 4.64
CA PHE A 138 5.97 7.85 4.41
C PHE A 138 6.82 7.71 3.14
N TRP A 139 7.50 6.58 2.95
CA TRP A 139 8.31 6.33 1.75
C TRP A 139 7.49 6.31 0.46
N VAL A 140 6.27 5.77 0.47
CA VAL A 140 5.38 5.81 -0.70
C VAL A 140 4.98 7.25 -1.01
N LEU A 141 4.56 8.04 -0.01
CA LEU A 141 4.20 9.43 -0.22
C LEU A 141 5.39 10.25 -0.75
N TRP A 142 6.57 10.05 -0.16
CA TRP A 142 7.82 10.66 -0.60
C TRP A 142 8.13 10.33 -2.06
N SER A 143 8.10 9.03 -2.42
CA SER A 143 8.30 8.56 -3.79
C SER A 143 7.36 9.24 -4.78
N ILE A 144 6.05 9.28 -4.49
CA ILE A 144 5.08 9.92 -5.37
C ILE A 144 5.38 11.41 -5.51
N THR A 145 5.70 12.11 -4.41
CA THR A 145 5.98 13.56 -4.48
C THR A 145 7.27 13.90 -5.24
N LEU A 146 8.25 13.01 -5.23
CA LEU A 146 9.48 13.18 -6.01
C LEU A 146 9.28 12.85 -7.49
N ASN A 147 8.51 11.81 -7.80
CA ASN A 147 8.38 11.28 -9.16
C ASN A 147 7.22 11.92 -9.94
N ALA A 148 6.19 12.45 -9.28
CA ALA A 148 5.07 13.09 -9.97
C ALA A 148 5.43 14.51 -10.43
N ALA A 149 5.21 14.77 -11.72
CA ALA A 149 5.22 16.13 -12.30
C ALA A 149 3.87 16.82 -12.06
N GLY A 150 2.79 16.03 -12.02
CA GLY A 150 1.42 16.51 -11.86
C GLY A 150 0.45 15.39 -11.49
N PRO A 151 -0.86 15.69 -11.48
CA PRO A 151 -1.91 14.68 -11.34
C PRO A 151 -2.00 13.75 -12.56
N TYR A 152 -2.94 12.79 -12.53
CA TYR A 152 -3.26 11.89 -13.65
C TYR A 152 -2.10 10.96 -14.06
N GLY A 153 -1.22 10.60 -13.12
CA GLY A 153 -0.05 9.75 -13.41
C GLY A 153 1.09 10.48 -14.13
N ASP A 154 1.01 11.81 -14.24
CA ASP A 154 2.05 12.61 -14.86
C ASP A 154 3.36 12.49 -14.08
N SER A 155 4.35 11.87 -14.73
CA SER A 155 5.63 11.50 -14.13
C SER A 155 6.74 12.39 -14.67
N ARG A 156 7.65 12.80 -13.80
CA ARG A 156 8.79 13.61 -14.22
C ARG A 156 9.73 12.82 -15.11
N THR A 157 10.31 13.52 -16.08
CA THR A 157 11.35 13.00 -16.97
C THR A 157 12.70 13.50 -16.45
N TRP A 158 13.39 12.71 -15.64
CA TRP A 158 14.75 13.01 -15.19
C TRP A 158 15.60 11.74 -15.16
#